data_AF-A0A2E9N376-F1
#
_entry.id   AF-A0A2E9N376-F1
#
_cell.length_a   1.000
_cell.length_b   1.000
_cell.length_c   1.000
_cell.angle_alpha   90.00
_cell.angle_beta   90.00
_cell.angle_gamma   90.00
#
_symmetry.space_group_name_H-M   'P 1'
#
loop_
_entity.id
_entity.type
_entity.pdbx_description
1 polymer ?
#
loop_
_entity_poly.entity_id
_entity_poly.type
_entity_poly.pdbx_seq_one_letter_code
_entity_poly.pdbx_strand_id
1 'polypeptide(L)'
;MLKTQELSISDEVNVFFNDPADRLDLNHGLREMLKRPWRELLVQVPVRMDDDGQVRVFNGSRVQHNAARGPYYGGVRYHPEADLEEVRALASLMTWRLHWWTCHMQAPRAEFKWAQRSFPQAS
;
A
#
# COMPACT_ATOMS: atom_id res chain seq x y z
N MET A 1 -28.42 -16.75 -15.46
CA MET A 1 -27.94 -16.49 -14.10
C MET A 1 -26.55 -15.90 -14.22
N LEU A 2 -26.46 -14.58 -14.38
CA LEU A 2 -25.17 -13.89 -14.47
C LEU A 2 -24.55 -13.96 -13.07
N LYS A 3 -23.41 -14.62 -12.93
CA LYS A 3 -22.57 -14.46 -11.74
C LYS A 3 -22.09 -13.01 -11.77
N THR A 4 -22.71 -12.16 -10.98
CA THR A 4 -22.04 -10.93 -10.53
C THR A 4 -20.81 -11.40 -9.78
N GLN A 5 -19.66 -11.42 -10.46
CA GLN A 5 -18.40 -11.63 -9.78
C GLN A 5 -18.23 -10.42 -8.86
N GLU A 6 -18.17 -10.66 -7.56
CA GLU A 6 -17.72 -9.64 -6.61
C GLU A 6 -16.30 -9.25 -7.04
N LEU A 7 -16.18 -8.07 -7.64
CA LEU A 7 -14.88 -7.51 -7.99
C LEU A 7 -14.19 -7.12 -6.69
N SER A 8 -12.94 -7.55 -6.52
CA SER A 8 -12.13 -7.05 -5.41
C SER A 8 -11.93 -5.54 -5.57
N ILE A 9 -11.82 -4.82 -4.46
CA ILE A 9 -11.45 -3.40 -4.42
C ILE A 9 -10.16 -3.15 -5.24
N SER A 10 -9.23 -4.11 -5.22
CA SER A 10 -8.00 -4.03 -6.03
C SER A 10 -8.27 -4.12 -7.53
N ASP A 11 -9.27 -4.89 -7.96
CA ASP A 11 -9.63 -5.03 -9.37
C ASP A 11 -10.32 -3.77 -9.90
N GLU A 12 -11.14 -3.13 -9.07
CA GLU A 12 -11.73 -1.83 -9.39
C GLU A 12 -10.65 -0.76 -9.61
N VAL A 13 -9.64 -0.72 -8.74
CA VAL A 13 -8.50 0.20 -8.89
C VAL A 13 -7.73 -0.08 -10.19
N ASN A 14 -7.61 -1.34 -10.60
CA ASN A 14 -6.96 -1.72 -11.85
C ASN A 14 -7.71 -1.24 -13.11
N VAL A 15 -9.01 -0.95 -13.04
CA VAL A 15 -9.75 -0.35 -14.16
C VAL A 15 -9.18 1.02 -14.53
N PHE A 16 -8.85 1.84 -13.52
CA PHE A 16 -8.26 3.16 -13.73
C PHE A 16 -6.84 3.10 -14.32
N PHE A 17 -6.16 1.96 -14.20
CA PHE A 17 -4.84 1.75 -14.80
C PHE A 17 -4.89 1.35 -16.27
N ASN A 18 -5.99 0.73 -16.73
CA ASN A 18 -6.06 0.23 -18.11
C ASN A 18 -6.06 1.36 -19.15
N ASP A 19 -6.84 2.43 -18.94
CA ASP A 19 -6.90 3.58 -19.87
C ASP A 19 -5.52 4.23 -20.14
N PRO A 20 -4.70 4.60 -19.12
CA PRO A 20 -3.37 5.12 -19.37
C PRO A 20 -2.41 4.06 -19.92
N ALA A 21 -2.57 2.78 -19.57
CA ALA A 21 -1.75 1.70 -20.11
C ALA A 21 -1.96 1.49 -21.61
N ASP A 22 -3.21 1.67 -22.09
CA ASP A 22 -3.56 1.64 -23.51
C ASP A 22 -2.96 2.81 -24.26
N ARG A 23 -3.02 4.03 -23.70
CA ARG A 23 -2.42 5.23 -24.30
C ARG A 23 -0.89 5.16 -24.41
N LEU A 24 -0.24 4.45 -23.48
CA LEU A 24 1.21 4.27 -23.46
C LEU A 24 1.68 3.05 -24.26
N ASP A 25 0.77 2.32 -24.91
CA ASP A 25 1.03 1.07 -25.64
C ASP A 25 1.91 0.10 -24.84
N LEU A 26 1.59 -0.08 -23.56
CA LEU A 26 2.39 -0.95 -22.70
C LEU A 26 2.29 -2.41 -23.16
N ASN A 27 3.42 -3.11 -23.22
CA ASN A 27 3.43 -4.55 -23.46
C ASN A 27 2.57 -5.28 -22.41
N HIS A 28 1.77 -6.25 -22.85
CA HIS A 28 0.93 -7.10 -21.99
C HIS A 28 1.66 -7.63 -20.74
N GLY A 29 2.90 -8.08 -20.86
CA GLY A 29 3.68 -8.58 -19.73
C GLY A 29 3.96 -7.50 -18.67
N LEU A 30 4.22 -6.27 -19.10
CA LEU A 30 4.42 -5.14 -18.19
C LEU A 30 3.10 -4.73 -17.54
N ARG A 31 1.98 -4.79 -18.26
CA ARG A 31 0.65 -4.50 -17.71
C ARG A 31 0.30 -5.47 -16.58
N GLU A 32 0.50 -6.76 -16.79
CA GLU A 32 0.23 -7.77 -15.75
C GLU A 32 1.15 -7.62 -14.54
N MET A 33 2.43 -7.30 -14.77
CA MET A 33 3.37 -7.02 -13.70
C MET A 33 2.97 -5.79 -12.86
N LEU A 34 2.44 -4.74 -13.50
CA LEU A 34 2.05 -3.50 -12.82
C LEU A 34 0.68 -3.56 -12.15
N LYS A 35 -0.16 -4.54 -12.48
CA LYS A 35 -1.45 -4.78 -11.84
C LYS A 35 -1.34 -5.60 -10.55
N ARG A 36 -0.26 -6.37 -10.40
CA ARG A 36 -0.07 -7.29 -9.27
C ARG A 36 1.01 -6.76 -8.34
N PRO A 37 0.78 -6.79 -7.02
CA PRO A 37 1.82 -6.42 -6.08
C PRO A 37 2.95 -7.44 -6.10
N TRP A 38 4.18 -6.95 -5.95
CA TRP A 38 5.37 -7.81 -5.96
C TRP A 38 5.48 -8.69 -4.71
N ARG A 39 5.09 -8.17 -3.55
CA ARG A 39 5.13 -8.91 -2.29
C ARG A 39 4.00 -8.52 -1.36
N GLU A 40 3.46 -9.52 -0.67
CA GLU A 40 2.47 -9.35 0.37
C GLU A 40 2.96 -10.04 1.63
N LEU A 41 2.92 -9.34 2.76
CA LEU A 41 3.28 -9.88 4.05
C LEU A 41 2.06 -9.83 4.95
N LEU A 42 1.65 -10.99 5.45
CA LEU A 42 0.70 -11.11 6.53
C LEU A 42 1.47 -11.51 7.78
N VAL A 43 1.30 -10.74 8.85
CA VAL A 43 2.00 -10.94 10.11
C VAL A 43 0.99 -10.98 11.24
N GLN A 44 1.25 -11.85 12.21
CA GLN A 44 0.52 -11.85 13.47
C GLN A 44 1.41 -11.18 14.51
N VAL A 45 0.88 -10.16 15.17
CA VAL A 45 1.57 -9.38 16.19
C VAL A 45 0.91 -9.67 17.54
N PRO A 46 1.46 -10.57 18.36
CA PRO A 46 1.00 -10.76 19.73
C PRO A 46 1.45 -9.57 20.58
N VAL A 47 0.48 -8.89 21.19
CA VAL A 47 0.70 -7.76 22.09
C VAL A 47 0.20 -8.15 23.48
N ARG A 48 1.05 -7.96 24.49
CA ARG A 48 0.63 -8.09 25.89
C ARG A 48 -0.07 -6.80 26.29
N MET A 49 -1.32 -6.91 26.73
CA MET A 49 -2.11 -5.77 27.19
C MET A 49 -1.65 -5.37 28.60
N ASP A 50 -1.49 -4.07 28.84
CA ASP A 50 -1.05 -3.55 30.14
C ASP A 50 -2.14 -3.67 31.22
N ASP A 51 -3.41 -3.58 30.82
CA ASP A 51 -4.54 -3.55 31.75
C ASP A 51 -4.84 -4.92 32.39
N ASP A 52 -4.92 -5.98 31.56
CA ASP A 52 -5.34 -7.33 31.98
C ASP A 52 -4.18 -8.35 32.02
N GLY A 53 -2.98 -7.96 31.57
CA GLY A 53 -1.84 -8.85 31.38
C GLY A 53 -2.02 -9.95 30.32
N GLN A 54 -3.20 -10.00 29.67
CA GLN A 54 -3.55 -10.97 28.63
C GLN A 54 -2.85 -10.64 27.30
N VAL A 55 -2.54 -11.68 26.52
CA VAL A 55 -1.97 -11.53 25.18
C VAL A 55 -3.10 -11.48 24.16
N ARG A 56 -3.17 -10.39 23.39
CA ARG A 56 -4.06 -10.27 22.22
C ARG A 56 -3.23 -10.37 20.95
N VAL A 57 -3.73 -11.13 19.98
CA VAL A 57 -3.06 -11.30 18.68
C VAL A 57 -3.75 -10.40 17.66
N PHE A 58 -2.99 -9.49 17.06
CA PHE A 58 -3.45 -8.62 15.99
C PHE A 58 -2.91 -9.09 14.65
N ASN A 59 -3.74 -9.03 13.62
CA ASN A 59 -3.31 -9.31 12.25
C ASN A 59 -2.86 -8.00 11.59
N GLY A 60 -1.64 -7.99 11.07
CA GLY A 60 -1.11 -6.90 10.25
C GLY A 60 -0.87 -7.37 8.83
N SER A 61 -1.15 -6.51 7.86
CA SER A 61 -0.83 -6.74 6.45
C SER A 61 0.07 -5.61 5.92
N ARG A 62 1.07 -5.99 5.12
CA ARG A 62 1.93 -5.04 4.39
C ARG A 62 2.06 -5.49 2.95
N VAL A 63 1.49 -4.70 2.05
CA VAL A 63 1.60 -4.93 0.60
C VAL A 63 2.67 -4.02 0.03
N GLN A 64 3.55 -4.61 -0.76
CA GLN A 64 4.66 -3.98 -1.45
C GLN A 64 4.44 -4.12 -2.94
N HIS A 65 3.89 -3.06 -3.52
CA HIS A 65 3.42 -3.10 -4.90
C HIS A 65 4.56 -3.11 -5.93
N ASN A 66 5.47 -2.12 -5.90
CA ASN A 66 6.58 -2.04 -6.85
C ASN A 66 7.80 -1.31 -6.24
N ALA A 67 9.02 -1.80 -6.50
CA ALA A 67 10.29 -1.19 -6.04
C ALA A 67 11.25 -0.80 -7.18
N ALA A 68 10.79 -0.77 -8.42
CA ALA A 68 11.62 -0.45 -9.59
C ALA A 68 12.28 0.95 -9.51
N ARG A 69 11.70 1.89 -8.75
CA ARG A 69 12.17 3.28 -8.63
C ARG A 69 12.79 3.62 -7.28
N GLY A 70 13.00 2.64 -6.40
CA GLY A 70 13.56 2.85 -5.07
C GLY A 70 12.75 2.19 -3.96
N PRO A 71 12.99 2.59 -2.69
CA PRO A 71 12.39 1.93 -1.53
C PRO A 71 10.87 2.10 -1.52
N TYR A 72 10.18 1.09 -0.97
CA TYR A 72 8.73 1.13 -0.80
C TYR A 72 8.32 2.22 0.18
N TYR A 73 7.36 3.04 -0.21
CA TYR A 73 6.82 4.10 0.62
C TYR A 73 5.32 3.94 0.79
N GLY A 74 4.84 4.08 2.02
CA GLY A 74 3.43 3.94 2.36
C GLY A 74 3.24 3.95 3.87
N GLY A 75 2.17 4.61 4.33
CA GLY A 75 1.83 4.71 5.75
C GLY A 75 1.38 3.38 6.37
N VAL A 76 1.20 3.40 7.69
CA VAL A 76 0.56 2.31 8.45
C VAL A 76 -0.80 2.83 8.90
N ARG A 77 -1.83 1.98 8.79
CA ARG A 77 -3.19 2.29 9.24
C ARG A 77 -3.60 1.28 10.29
N TYR A 78 -4.27 1.78 11.33
CA TYR A 78 -4.87 0.96 12.38
C TYR A 78 -6.38 1.14 12.27
N HIS A 79 -7.07 0.10 11.84
CA HIS A 79 -8.52 0.07 11.75
C HIS A 79 -9.01 -1.34 12.12
N PRO A 80 -10.08 -1.49 12.93
CA PRO A 80 -10.59 -2.80 13.34
C PRO A 80 -11.06 -3.65 12.15
N GLU A 81 -11.52 -3.01 11.08
CA GLU A 81 -11.99 -3.66 9.84
C GLU A 81 -10.98 -3.52 8.69
N ALA A 82 -9.68 -3.41 8.99
CA ALA A 82 -8.66 -3.32 7.95
C ALA A 82 -8.60 -4.62 7.13
N ASP A 83 -8.84 -4.51 5.82
CA ASP A 83 -8.84 -5.65 4.90
C ASP A 83 -7.59 -5.69 4.00
N LEU A 84 -7.20 -6.89 3.56
CA LEU A 84 -6.06 -7.08 2.67
C LEU A 84 -6.30 -6.47 1.29
N GLU A 85 -7.51 -6.57 0.73
CA GLU A 85 -7.83 -6.02 -0.59
C GLU A 85 -7.75 -4.50 -0.59
N GLU A 86 -8.21 -3.86 0.50
CA GLU A 86 -8.08 -2.41 0.68
C GLU A 86 -6.60 -1.99 0.69
N VAL A 87 -5.75 -2.72 1.42
CA VAL A 87 -4.32 -2.43 1.51
C VAL A 87 -3.61 -2.65 0.16
N ARG A 88 -4.03 -3.65 -0.63
CA ARG A 88 -3.54 -3.85 -2.00
C ARG A 88 -3.89 -2.68 -2.91
N ALA A 89 -5.16 -2.30 -2.93
CA ALA A 89 -5.67 -1.17 -3.70
C ALA A 89 -4.89 0.13 -3.39
N LEU A 90 -4.69 0.40 -2.09
CA LEU A 90 -3.93 1.56 -1.63
C LEU A 90 -2.44 1.50 -2.00
N ALA A 91 -1.82 0.32 -1.98
CA ALA A 91 -0.43 0.15 -2.38
C ALA A 91 -0.22 0.39 -3.89
N SER A 92 -1.16 -0.04 -4.73
CA SER A 92 -1.18 0.24 -6.17
C SER A 92 -1.28 1.75 -6.42
N LEU A 93 -2.23 2.42 -5.76
CA LEU A 93 -2.40 3.88 -5.85
C LEU A 93 -1.16 4.65 -5.39
N MET A 94 -0.50 4.20 -4.31
CA MET A 94 0.74 4.82 -3.84
C MET A 94 1.85 4.72 -4.88
N THR A 95 1.95 3.59 -5.60
CA THR A 95 2.93 3.45 -6.68
C THR A 95 2.67 4.46 -7.79
N TRP A 96 1.43 4.57 -8.25
CA TRP A 96 1.09 5.48 -9.36
C TRP A 96 1.22 6.95 -8.96
N ARG A 97 0.76 7.31 -7.76
CA ARG A 97 0.87 8.68 -7.23
C ARG A 97 2.32 9.09 -6.97
N LEU A 98 3.09 8.23 -6.30
CA LEU A 98 4.44 8.56 -5.86
C LEU A 98 5.44 8.54 -7.01
N HIS A 99 5.16 7.81 -8.09
CA HIS A 99 5.99 7.81 -9.29
C HIS A 99 6.22 9.22 -9.84
N TRP A 100 5.20 10.09 -9.81
CA TRP A 100 5.35 11.50 -10.18
C TRP A 100 6.27 12.24 -9.19
N TRP A 101 6.01 12.11 -7.90
CA TRP A 101 6.73 12.83 -6.85
C TRP A 101 8.21 12.45 -6.77
N THR A 102 8.55 11.16 -6.79
CA THR A 102 9.93 10.67 -6.73
C THR A 102 10.72 10.87 -8.02
N CYS A 103 10.06 10.96 -9.17
CA CYS A 103 10.72 11.31 -10.42
C CYS A 103 11.09 12.79 -10.48
N HIS A 104 10.22 13.65 -9.94
CA HIS A 104 10.37 15.09 -10.05
C HIS A 104 11.18 15.71 -8.90
N MET A 105 11.04 15.14 -7.70
CA MET A 105 12.00 15.35 -6.62
C MET A 105 13.04 14.23 -6.70
N GLN A 106 14.15 14.47 -7.40
CA GLN A 106 15.40 13.75 -7.14
C GLN A 106 15.83 14.11 -5.70
N ALA A 107 15.17 13.51 -4.71
CA ALA A 107 15.53 13.67 -3.33
C ALA A 107 16.92 13.05 -3.16
N PRO A 108 17.96 13.83 -2.78
CA PRO A 108 19.24 13.26 -2.46
C PRO A 108 19.05 12.22 -1.35
N ARG A 109 19.84 11.15 -1.42
CA ARG A 109 19.81 9.90 -0.63
C ARG A 109 19.79 10.03 0.91
N ALA A 110 19.62 11.22 1.47
CA ALA A 110 19.93 11.54 2.85
C ALA A 110 19.00 12.60 3.46
N GLU A 111 17.67 12.49 3.35
CA GLU A 111 16.76 13.15 4.31
C GLU A 111 15.55 12.27 4.62
N PHE A 112 15.83 11.16 5.32
CA PHE A 112 14.86 10.41 6.12
C PHE A 112 14.56 11.19 7.42
N LYS A 113 14.12 12.46 7.32
CA LYS A 113 13.68 13.26 8.48
C LYS A 113 12.16 13.13 8.66
N TRP A 114 11.75 11.97 9.19
CA TRP A 114 10.43 11.78 9.79
C TRP A 114 10.44 11.91 11.32
N ALA A 115 11.50 12.46 11.93
CA ALA A 115 11.58 12.65 13.37
C ALA A 115 11.53 14.14 13.72
N GLN A 116 10.62 14.51 14.63
CA GLN A 116 10.42 15.83 15.26
C GLN A 116 9.47 16.81 14.57
N ARG A 117 8.18 16.44 14.45
CA ARG A 117 7.11 17.41 14.67
C ARG A 117 6.39 17.02 15.97
N SER A 118 6.79 17.68 17.04
CA SER A 118 6.33 17.51 18.42
C SER A 118 4.81 17.50 18.50
N PHE A 119 4.25 16.48 19.17
CA PHE A 119 2.91 16.57 19.74
C PHE A 119 2.91 17.74 20.75
N PRO A 120 2.00 18.72 20.65
CA PRO A 120 1.77 19.62 21.77
C PRO A 120 1.16 18.80 22.90
N GLN A 121 1.88 18.74 24.03
CA GLN A 121 1.39 18.21 25.29
C GLN A 121 0.07 18.92 25.62
N ALA A 122 -0.96 18.13 25.92
CA ALA A 122 -2.18 18.64 26.52
C ALA A 122 -1.84 19.28 27.87
N SER A 123 -2.34 20.49 28.09
CA SER A 123 -2.50 21.12 29.41
C SER A 123 -3.98 21.38 29.62
#